data_AF-A0A920UH08-F1
#
_entry.id   AF-A0A920UH08-F1
#
_cell.length_a   1.000
_cell.length_b   1.000
_cell.length_c   1.000
_cell.angle_alpha   90.00
_cell.angle_beta   90.00
_cell.angle_gamma   90.00
#
_symmetry.space_group_name_H-M   'P 1'
#
loop_
_entity.id
_entity.type
_entity.pdbx_description
1 polymer ?
#
loop_
_entity_poly.entity_id
_entity_poly.type
_entity_poly.pdbx_seq_one_letter_code
_entity_poly.pdbx_strand_id
1 'polypeptide(L)'
;MHDVWLMLIFGVGAYLMRKLDYPLAPAVLAIVLGPIAEPALRQSLLISNGDFSVFFTRPISGPIMVIAIILLILPALKLLKNKFFAKG
;
A
#
# COMPACT_ATOMS: atom_id res chain seq x y z
N MET A 1 3.20 19.84 -20.98
CA MET A 1 4.52 19.50 -20.36
C MET A 1 4.36 18.57 -19.15
N HIS A 2 3.35 18.78 -18.28
CA HIS A 2 3.09 17.92 -17.13
C HIS A 2 2.77 16.45 -17.51
N ASP A 3 1.98 16.24 -18.56
CA ASP A 3 1.61 14.89 -19.02
C ASP A 3 2.82 14.09 -19.50
N VAL A 4 3.80 14.77 -20.10
CA VAL A 4 5.07 14.15 -20.54
C VAL A 4 5.89 13.69 -19.33
N TRP A 5 5.94 14.50 -18.27
CA TRP A 5 6.64 14.14 -17.04
C TRP A 5 5.95 12.98 -16.31
N LEU A 6 4.61 12.98 -16.26
CA LEU A 6 3.82 11.87 -15.73
C LEU A 6 4.06 10.56 -16.51
N MET A 7 3.95 10.61 -17.83
CA MET A 7 4.21 9.45 -18.69
C MET A 7 5.63 8.91 -18.52
N LEU A 8 6.61 9.81 -18.38
CA LEU A 8 8.01 9.42 -18.13
C LEU A 8 8.17 8.75 -16.77
N ILE A 9 7.58 9.30 -15.70
CA ILE A 9 7.63 8.70 -14.35
C ILE A 9 6.97 7.31 -14.33
N PHE A 10 5.76 7.18 -14.88
CA PHE A 10 5.07 5.90 -14.95
C PHE A 10 5.78 4.89 -15.86
N GLY A 11 6.36 5.35 -16.98
CA GLY A 11 7.15 4.51 -17.89
C GLY A 11 8.42 3.97 -17.23
N VAL A 12 9.17 4.81 -16.52
CA VAL A 12 10.34 4.38 -15.74
C VAL A 12 9.93 3.44 -14.60
N GLY A 13 8.83 3.74 -13.90
CA GLY A 13 8.28 2.87 -12.86
C GLY A 13 7.92 1.48 -13.40
N ALA A 14 7.20 1.41 -14.52
CA ALA A 14 6.82 0.16 -15.17
C ALA A 14 8.04 -0.64 -15.66
N TYR A 15 9.06 0.04 -16.20
CA TYR A 15 10.32 -0.60 -16.59
C TYR A 15 11.04 -1.22 -15.39
N LEU A 16 11.11 -0.52 -14.25
CA LEU A 16 11.70 -1.05 -13.02
C LEU A 16 10.95 -2.27 -12.50
N MET A 17 9.61 -2.22 -12.49
CA MET A 17 8.79 -3.36 -12.07
C MET A 17 9.04 -4.59 -12.95
N ARG A 18 9.19 -4.41 -14.27
CA ARG A 18 9.54 -5.48 -15.20
C ARG A 18 10.96 -6.01 -14.98
N LYS A 19 11.93 -5.13 -14.70
CA LYS A 19 13.33 -5.52 -14.43
C LYS A 19 13.50 -6.28 -13.11
N LEU A 20 12.63 -6.02 -12.14
CA LEU A 20 12.62 -6.65 -10.82
C LEU A 20 11.76 -7.93 -10.78
N ASP A 21 11.29 -8.41 -11.94
CA ASP A 21 10.42 -9.58 -12.08
C ASP A 21 9.22 -9.53 -11.10
N TYR A 22 8.65 -8.32 -10.90
CA TYR A 22 7.49 -8.19 -10.04
C TYR A 22 6.33 -9.03 -10.61
N PRO A 23 5.72 -9.90 -9.81
CA PRO A 23 4.63 -10.74 -10.29
C PRO A 23 3.46 -9.86 -10.76
N LEU A 24 2.84 -10.26 -11.87
CA LEU A 24 1.65 -9.60 -12.41
C LEU A 24 0.44 -9.71 -11.46
N ALA A 25 0.38 -10.75 -10.64
CA ALA A 25 -0.75 -11.03 -9.76
C ALA A 25 -1.05 -9.89 -8.76
N PRO A 26 -0.08 -9.37 -7.95
CA PRO A 26 -0.32 -8.19 -7.12
C PRO A 26 -0.75 -6.93 -7.87
N ALA A 27 -0.25 -6.71 -9.09
CA ALA A 27 -0.66 -5.57 -9.91
C ALA A 27 -2.14 -5.68 -10.33
N VAL A 28 -2.57 -6.87 -10.75
CA VAL A 28 -3.98 -7.15 -11.08
C VAL A 28 -4.86 -7.00 -9.83
N LEU A 29 -4.42 -7.52 -8.68
CA LEU A 29 -5.15 -7.35 -7.41
C LEU A 29 -5.30 -5.88 -7.03
N ALA A 30 -4.27 -5.06 -7.21
CA ALA A 30 -4.36 -3.61 -6.96
C ALA A 30 -5.38 -2.94 -7.89
N ILE A 31 -5.41 -3.31 -9.17
CA ILE A 31 -6.38 -2.78 -10.15
C ILE A 31 -7.82 -3.16 -9.79
N VAL A 32 -8.04 -4.37 -9.26
CA VAL A 32 -9.38 -4.85 -8.88
C VAL A 32 -9.82 -4.28 -7.53
N LEU A 33 -8.92 -4.21 -6.55
CA LEU A 33 -9.22 -3.75 -5.21
C LEU A 33 -9.27 -2.22 -5.10
N GLY A 34 -8.51 -1.49 -5.91
CA GLY A 34 -8.47 -0.03 -5.90
C GLY A 34 -9.86 0.63 -6.01
N PRO A 35 -10.68 0.27 -7.03
CA PRO A 35 -12.04 0.78 -7.18
C PRO A 35 -12.99 0.46 -6.02
N ILE A 36 -12.66 -0.54 -5.18
CA ILE A 36 -13.44 -0.91 -3.99
C ILE A 36 -12.91 -0.14 -2.76
N ALA A 37 -11.59 0.02 -2.66
CA ALA A 37 -10.92 0.68 -1.56
C ALA A 37 -11.18 2.20 -1.55
N GLU A 38 -11.10 2.86 -2.70
CA GLU A 38 -11.31 4.31 -2.86
C GLU A 38 -12.68 4.78 -2.32
N PRO A 39 -13.83 4.21 -2.74
CA PRO A 39 -15.13 4.62 -2.21
C PRO A 39 -15.29 4.27 -0.73
N ALA A 40 -14.75 3.15 -0.25
CA ALA A 40 -14.81 2.78 1.16
C ALA A 40 -14.02 3.76 2.05
N LEU A 41 -12.81 4.13 1.60
CA LEU A 41 -11.96 5.14 2.24
C LEU A 41 -12.68 6.49 2.26
N ARG A 42 -13.16 6.95 1.10
CA ARG A 42 -13.88 8.22 0.98
C ARG A 42 -15.14 8.24 1.85
N GLN A 43 -15.93 7.17 1.85
CA GLN A 43 -17.12 7.05 2.69
C GLN A 43 -16.77 7.17 4.18
N SER A 44 -15.73 6.47 4.62
CA SER A 44 -15.32 6.51 6.03
C SER A 44 -14.85 7.92 6.46
N LEU A 45 -14.14 8.62 5.58
CA LEU A 45 -13.67 9.99 5.82
C LEU A 45 -14.81 11.02 5.78
N LEU A 46 -15.79 10.85 4.89
CA LEU A 46 -16.98 11.70 4.88
C LEU A 46 -17.79 11.56 6.18
N ILE A 47 -17.92 10.33 6.70
CA ILE A 47 -18.60 10.07 7.97
C ILE A 47 -17.83 10.66 9.16
N SER A 48 -16.49 10.73 9.08
CA SER A 48 -15.64 11.29 10.14
C SER A 48 -15.34 12.78 10.00
N ASN A 49 -16.01 13.48 9.07
CA ASN A 49 -15.72 14.90 8.74
C ASN A 49 -14.24 15.14 8.36
N GLY A 50 -13.60 14.17 7.72
CA GLY A 50 -12.21 14.24 7.26
C GLY A 50 -11.18 13.82 8.31
N ASP A 51 -11.59 13.35 9.48
CA ASP A 51 -10.66 12.91 10.52
C ASP A 51 -10.17 11.46 10.28
N PHE A 52 -8.86 11.29 10.11
CA PHE A 52 -8.20 9.99 9.98
C PHE A 52 -8.12 9.22 11.31
N SER A 53 -8.36 9.88 12.44
CA SER A 53 -8.43 9.23 13.75
C SER A 53 -9.54 8.17 13.81
N VAL A 54 -10.55 8.26 12.92
CA VAL A 54 -11.69 7.32 12.88
C VAL A 54 -11.26 5.86 12.66
N PHE A 55 -10.13 5.63 11.99
CA PHE A 55 -9.61 4.28 11.79
C PHE A 55 -9.09 3.64 13.08
N PHE A 56 -8.69 4.45 14.07
CA PHE A 56 -8.15 4.01 15.36
C PHE A 56 -9.15 4.15 16.51
N THR A 57 -10.06 5.12 16.46
CA THR A 57 -11.03 5.39 17.54
C THR A 57 -12.26 4.49 17.49
N ARG A 58 -12.60 3.92 16.32
CA ARG A 58 -13.71 2.97 16.19
C ARG A 58 -13.31 1.61 16.78
N PRO A 59 -14.11 1.02 17.69
CA PRO A 59 -13.76 -0.20 18.44
C PRO A 59 -13.53 -1.45 17.57
N ILE A 60 -14.11 -1.50 16.36
CA ILE A 60 -13.91 -2.60 15.41
C ILE A 60 -12.77 -2.29 14.42
N SER A 61 -12.71 -1.06 13.92
CA SER A 61 -11.68 -0.66 12.94
C SER A 61 -10.28 -0.60 13.56
N GLY A 62 -10.16 -0.10 14.80
CA GLY A 62 -8.89 0.09 15.47
C GLY A 62 -8.05 -1.19 15.56
N PRO A 63 -8.59 -2.27 16.16
CA PRO A 63 -7.87 -3.54 16.24
C PRO A 63 -7.49 -4.11 14.87
N ILE A 64 -8.39 -4.03 13.88
CA ILE A 64 -8.15 -4.52 12.52
C ILE A 64 -7.02 -3.74 11.85
N MET A 65 -7.02 -2.41 11.99
CA MET A 65 -6.00 -1.52 11.44
C MET A 65 -4.62 -1.80 12.06
N VAL A 66 -4.57 -1.99 13.39
CA VAL A 66 -3.34 -2.36 14.09
C VAL A 66 -2.79 -3.70 13.60
N ILE A 67 -3.65 -4.72 13.49
CA ILE A 67 -3.25 -6.04 12.97
C ILE A 67 -2.75 -5.93 11.53
N ALA A 68 -3.45 -5.17 10.67
CA ALA A 68 -3.05 -4.96 9.28
C ALA A 68 -1.65 -4.30 9.17
N ILE A 69 -1.40 -3.26 9.97
CA ILE A 69 -0.08 -2.59 10.02
C ILE A 69 1.00 -3.57 10.49
N ILE A 70 0.74 -4.37 11.52
CA ILE A 70 1.68 -5.40 12.00
C ILE A 70 1.99 -6.39 10.88
N LEU A 71 0.98 -6.95 10.23
CA LEU A 71 1.16 -7.93 9.14
C LEU A 71 1.92 -7.35 7.95
N LEU A 72 1.74 -6.06 7.64
CA LEU A 72 2.47 -5.37 6.58
C LEU A 72 3.96 -5.18 6.95
N ILE A 73 4.25 -4.82 8.20
CA ILE A 73 5.61 -4.51 8.66
C ILE A 73 6.44 -5.77 8.95
N LEU A 74 5.82 -6.86 9.41
CA LEU A 74 6.49 -8.12 9.76
C LEU A 74 7.42 -8.68 8.65
N PRO A 75 7.00 -8.84 7.38
CA PRO A 75 7.86 -9.34 6.32
C PRO A 75 8.99 -8.36 6.00
N ALA A 76 8.73 -7.05 6.04
CA ALA A 76 9.74 -6.02 5.80
C ALA A 76 10.85 -6.07 6.88
N LEU A 77 10.49 -6.20 8.16
CA LEU A 77 11.45 -6.36 9.26
C LEU A 77 12.23 -7.67 9.16
N LYS A 78 11.58 -8.79 8.80
CA LYS A 78 12.26 -10.07 8.59
C LYS A 78 13.29 -9.98 7.46
N LEU A 79 12.94 -9.37 6.33
CA LEU A 79 13.86 -9.18 5.21
C LEU A 79 15.05 -8.29 5.59
N LEU A 80 14.81 -7.19 6.31
CA LEU A 80 15.87 -6.30 6.78
C LEU A 80 16.80 -7.01 7.78
N LYS A 81 16.24 -7.74 8.75
CA LYS A 81 17.02 -8.51 9.73
C LYS A 81 17.84 -9.62 9.07
N ASN A 82 17.28 -10.36 8.11
CA ASN A 82 18.00 -11.43 7.41
C ASN A 82 19.12 -10.88 6.53
N LYS A 83 18.88 -9.75 5.85
CA LYS A 83 19.91 -9.09 5.03
C LYS A 83 21.06 -8.52 5.88
N PHE A 84 20.78 -8.16 7.14
CA PHE A 84 21.79 -7.66 8.09
C PHE A 84 22.57 -8.80 8.77
N PHE A 85 21.92 -9.93 9.10
CA PHE A 85 22.57 -11.09 9.74
C PHE A 85 23.27 -12.07 8.76
N ALA A 86 22.88 -12.12 7.48
CA ALA A 86 23.51 -12.98 6.47
C ALA A 86 24.83 -12.41 5.89
N LYS A 87 25.31 -11.28 6.42
CA LYS A 87 26.57 -10.63 5.99
C LYS A 87 27.63 -10.58 7.12
N GLY A 88 27.35 -11.22 8.26
CA GLY A 88 28.27 -11.36 9.40
C GLY A 88 28.89 -12.74 9.44
#